data_AF-A0A933GCP6-F1
#
_entry.id   AF-A0A933GCP6-F1
#
_cell.length_a   1.000
_cell.length_b   1.000
_cell.length_c   1.000
_cell.angle_alpha   90.00
_cell.angle_beta   90.00
_cell.angle_gamma   90.00
#
_symmetry.space_group_name_H-M   'P 1'
#
loop_
_entity.id
_entity.type
_entity.pdbx_description
1 polymer ?
#
loop_
_entity_poly.entity_id
_entity_poly.type
_entity_poly.pdbx_seq_one_letter_code
_entity_poly.pdbx_strand_id
1 'polypeptide(L)'
;MKYLYKYPQAAFPYARLVEENRRRDRRTPEYELLDTGLFEEDRYWDVLVEYAKADPDDILIRITVTNRGPEPVELHLLPTLWFRNSWSWDPGAKRPQLRVARAGGAAPVIEADDETLGLRWLFCGGAPELLFTENGTNLQRLYGAPNPTPFVKDGINDYVVHGNQGAVNPERVGTKAAVQYRLPVGAGESATIGLELCRPRPDRGALGKEFDRVFARRIKEADEFYATAIPEKLSDDARRVMRQAFAGLLWSKQFYHYDLKRWLEGDPAGPPPPPERRYGRNREWTHLYNEDIISMPDKWEYPWYAAWDLAFHDHPYVIRVDGMEHRVDYEPAESSTGLFGGNSNWRGPVWVPINYLLIEALQKFHHFYGDGLKVECPSGSGQSANLWETAAELSRRLTRIFVRDAAGRRPVFGGAEKFQRDPHWRDLILFYEYFHGDNGAGIGASHQTGWTGLVAKLLQQSGC
;
A
#
# COMPACT_ATOMS: atom_id res chain seq x y z
N MET A 1 9.08 9.91 6.59
CA MET A 1 8.20 9.08 5.74
C MET A 1 6.88 9.80 5.54
N LYS A 2 6.20 9.69 4.39
CA LYS A 2 4.87 10.30 4.18
C LYS A 2 3.97 9.43 3.29
N TYR A 3 2.68 9.35 3.60
CA TYR A 3 1.64 8.76 2.75
C TYR A 3 0.45 9.70 2.61
N LEU A 4 -0.27 9.58 1.50
CA LEU A 4 -1.51 10.30 1.25
C LEU A 4 -2.62 9.28 1.00
N TYR A 5 -3.74 9.41 1.71
CA TYR A 5 -5.00 8.78 1.33
C TYR A 5 -5.94 9.84 0.76
N LYS A 6 -6.74 9.45 -0.24
CA LYS A 6 -7.85 10.24 -0.75
C LYS A 6 -9.16 9.53 -0.41
N TYR A 7 -9.96 10.13 0.47
CA TYR A 7 -11.25 9.57 0.89
C TYR A 7 -12.40 10.39 0.34
N PRO A 8 -13.41 9.81 -0.33
CA PRO A 8 -14.60 10.56 -0.72
C PRO A 8 -15.31 11.12 0.53
N GLN A 9 -15.98 12.27 0.38
CA GLN A 9 -16.80 12.86 1.46
C GLN A 9 -18.11 12.08 1.67
N ALA A 10 -18.66 11.52 0.59
CA ALA A 10 -19.81 10.63 0.65
C ALA A 10 -19.40 9.19 1.00
N ALA A 11 -20.39 8.38 1.40
CA ALA A 11 -20.19 7.01 1.86
C ALA A 11 -19.46 6.13 0.81
N PHE A 12 -18.48 5.34 1.27
CA PHE A 12 -17.69 4.48 0.39
C PHE A 12 -18.57 3.37 -0.22
N PRO A 13 -18.54 3.13 -1.54
CA PRO A 13 -19.64 2.47 -2.25
C PRO A 13 -19.42 0.95 -2.37
N TYR A 14 -19.04 0.28 -1.27
CA TYR A 14 -18.63 -1.13 -1.26
C TYR A 14 -19.58 -2.06 -2.02
N ALA A 15 -20.89 -1.96 -1.76
CA ALA A 15 -21.89 -2.81 -2.41
C ALA A 15 -21.96 -2.55 -3.93
N ARG A 16 -21.94 -1.28 -4.37
CA ARG A 16 -22.00 -0.90 -5.79
C ARG A 16 -20.77 -1.41 -6.56
N LEU A 17 -19.58 -1.32 -5.98
CA LEU A 17 -18.34 -1.86 -6.58
C LEU A 17 -18.46 -3.38 -6.79
N VAL A 18 -18.88 -4.11 -5.75
CA VAL A 18 -19.05 -5.58 -5.81
C VAL A 18 -20.17 -6.01 -6.77
N GLU A 19 -21.29 -5.29 -6.80
CA GLU A 19 -22.44 -5.63 -7.64
C GLU A 19 -22.20 -5.32 -9.13
N GLU A 20 -21.60 -4.18 -9.45
CA GLU A 20 -21.28 -3.82 -10.83
C GLU A 20 -20.20 -4.73 -11.41
N ASN A 21 -19.12 -5.01 -10.67
CA ASN A 21 -18.08 -5.94 -11.14
C ASN A 21 -18.58 -7.39 -11.24
N ARG A 22 -19.61 -7.79 -10.48
CA ARG A 22 -20.28 -9.08 -10.68
C ARG A 22 -21.15 -9.14 -11.96
N ARG A 23 -21.61 -7.99 -12.47
CA ARG A 23 -22.43 -7.90 -13.69
C ARG A 23 -21.60 -7.82 -14.97
N ARG A 24 -20.35 -7.33 -14.88
CA ARG A 24 -19.43 -7.18 -16.01
C ARG A 24 -18.87 -8.53 -16.47
N ASP A 25 -18.53 -8.61 -17.75
CA ASP A 25 -17.77 -9.71 -18.33
C ASP A 25 -16.29 -9.32 -18.49
N ARG A 26 -15.43 -10.29 -18.82
CA ARG A 26 -13.98 -10.08 -19.04
C ARG A 26 -13.63 -9.21 -20.26
N ARG A 27 -14.61 -8.70 -21.00
CA ARG A 27 -14.41 -7.77 -22.13
C ARG A 27 -14.66 -6.33 -21.73
N THR A 28 -15.30 -6.14 -20.59
CA THR A 28 -15.57 -4.83 -19.99
C THR A 28 -14.50 -4.56 -18.93
N PRO A 29 -13.83 -3.40 -18.92
CA PRO A 29 -12.87 -3.05 -17.87
C PRO A 29 -13.50 -3.14 -16.47
N GLU A 30 -12.68 -3.32 -15.43
CA GLU A 30 -13.14 -3.23 -14.04
C GLU A 30 -13.87 -1.89 -13.79
N TYR A 31 -14.91 -1.94 -12.98
CA TYR A 31 -15.61 -0.76 -12.47
C TYR A 31 -14.88 -0.21 -11.26
N GLU A 32 -14.23 0.92 -11.46
CA GLU A 32 -13.28 1.49 -10.51
C GLU A 32 -13.92 2.52 -9.59
N LEU A 33 -13.24 2.85 -8.48
CA LEU A 33 -13.76 3.86 -7.55
C LEU A 33 -13.93 5.24 -8.21
N LEU A 34 -13.11 5.56 -9.22
CA LEU A 34 -13.26 6.80 -10.01
C LEU A 34 -14.54 6.83 -10.87
N ASP A 35 -15.02 5.67 -11.34
CA ASP A 35 -16.22 5.58 -12.18
C ASP A 35 -17.53 5.83 -11.39
N THR A 36 -17.43 5.90 -10.07
CA THR A 36 -18.58 6.02 -9.17
C THR A 36 -19.20 7.42 -9.11
N GLY A 37 -18.48 8.44 -9.58
CA GLY A 37 -18.81 9.87 -9.44
C GLY A 37 -18.39 10.48 -8.09
N LEU A 38 -17.90 9.69 -7.12
CA LEU A 38 -17.59 10.17 -5.75
C LEU A 38 -16.43 11.17 -5.64
N PHE A 39 -15.70 11.40 -6.72
CA PHE A 39 -14.61 12.38 -6.82
C PHE A 39 -14.93 13.54 -7.79
N GLU A 40 -16.19 13.64 -8.24
CA GLU A 40 -16.71 14.81 -8.94
C GLU A 40 -16.81 16.00 -7.98
N GLU A 41 -16.76 17.22 -8.53
CA GLU A 41 -16.72 18.49 -7.76
C GLU A 41 -15.62 18.53 -6.67
N ASP A 42 -14.59 17.68 -6.81
CA ASP A 42 -13.52 17.48 -5.83
C ASP A 42 -13.98 17.16 -4.41
N ARG A 43 -15.15 16.51 -4.24
CA ARG A 43 -15.77 16.14 -2.96
C ARG A 43 -15.05 15.00 -2.21
N TYR A 44 -13.78 15.23 -1.88
CA TYR A 44 -12.92 14.29 -1.16
C TYR A 44 -12.00 15.00 -0.15
N TRP A 45 -11.40 14.19 0.72
CA TRP A 45 -10.39 14.57 1.68
C TRP A 45 -9.02 14.09 1.21
N ASP A 46 -8.04 14.98 1.12
CA ASP A 46 -6.64 14.58 1.18
C ASP A 46 -6.25 14.37 2.65
N VAL A 47 -5.89 13.15 3.04
CA VAL A 47 -5.37 12.82 4.38
C VAL A 47 -3.88 12.49 4.25
N LEU A 48 -3.04 13.52 4.39
CA LEU A 48 -1.58 13.40 4.36
C LEU A 48 -1.08 13.07 5.77
N VAL A 49 -0.40 11.94 5.91
CA VAL A 49 0.24 11.53 7.18
C VAL A 49 1.75 11.45 6.97
N GLU A 50 2.47 12.05 7.90
CA GLU A 50 3.92 12.17 7.87
C GLU A 50 4.51 11.70 9.19
N TYR A 51 5.61 10.97 9.12
CA TYR A 51 6.36 10.47 10.27
C TYR A 51 7.79 11.00 10.21
N ALA A 52 8.22 11.59 11.32
CA ALA A 52 9.61 11.97 11.58
C ALA A 52 10.08 11.29 12.86
N LYS A 53 11.26 10.66 12.84
CA LYS A 53 11.90 10.17 14.06
C LYS A 53 12.71 11.30 14.70
N ALA A 54 12.51 11.60 15.97
CA ALA A 54 13.53 12.34 16.71
C ALA A 54 14.71 11.41 16.99
N ASP A 55 14.40 10.19 17.45
CA ASP A 55 15.31 9.11 17.89
C ASP A 55 14.71 7.73 17.47
N PRO A 56 15.43 6.58 17.51
CA PRO A 56 14.83 5.28 17.22
C PRO A 56 13.52 4.96 17.94
N ASP A 57 13.39 5.38 19.22
CA ASP A 57 12.22 5.15 20.09
C ASP A 57 11.29 6.36 20.25
N ASP A 58 11.52 7.46 19.50
CA ASP A 58 10.69 8.67 19.51
C ASP A 58 10.20 9.04 18.10
N ILE A 59 8.90 8.85 17.88
CA ILE A 59 8.22 8.96 16.58
C ILE A 59 7.16 10.06 16.63
N LEU A 60 7.42 11.14 15.90
CA LEU A 60 6.50 12.25 15.69
C LEU A 60 5.63 11.96 14.46
N ILE A 61 4.33 12.19 14.61
CA ILE A 61 3.31 11.93 13.59
C ILE A 61 2.55 13.23 13.32
N ARG A 62 2.59 13.71 12.08
CA ARG A 62 1.80 14.86 11.62
C ARG A 62 0.72 14.35 10.69
N ILE A 63 -0.53 14.72 10.93
CA ILE A 63 -1.64 14.44 10.01
C ILE A 63 -2.25 15.75 9.57
N THR A 64 -2.20 16.02 8.28
CA THR A 64 -2.84 17.17 7.64
C THR A 64 -3.99 16.66 6.78
N VAL A 65 -5.20 17.06 7.15
CA VAL A 65 -6.41 16.83 6.35
C VAL A 65 -6.70 18.09 5.53
N THR A 66 -7.05 17.93 4.26
CA THR A 66 -7.47 19.05 3.39
C THR A 66 -8.82 18.72 2.78
N ASN A 67 -9.78 19.61 2.97
CA ASN A 67 -11.08 19.54 2.32
C ASN A 67 -10.90 20.02 0.87
N ARG A 68 -11.08 19.14 -0.12
CA ARG A 68 -11.02 19.51 -1.54
C ARG A 68 -12.38 19.94 -2.11
N GLY A 69 -13.46 19.64 -1.39
CA GLY A 69 -14.82 19.94 -1.81
C GLY A 69 -15.18 21.43 -1.70
N PRO A 70 -16.30 21.82 -2.31
CA PRO A 70 -16.74 23.22 -2.42
C PRO A 70 -17.40 23.77 -1.14
N GLU A 71 -17.64 22.93 -0.14
CA GLU A 71 -18.44 23.24 1.05
C GLU A 71 -17.66 22.92 2.34
N PRO A 72 -17.88 23.66 3.44
CA PRO A 72 -17.32 23.33 4.75
C PRO A 72 -17.92 22.03 5.30
N VAL A 73 -17.09 21.11 5.79
CA VAL A 73 -17.53 19.81 6.34
C VAL A 73 -16.76 19.51 7.63
N GLU A 74 -17.42 18.88 8.61
CA GLU A 74 -16.75 18.33 9.79
C GLU A 74 -16.22 16.92 9.50
N LEU A 75 -14.92 16.71 9.69
CA LEU A 75 -14.28 15.41 9.63
C LEU A 75 -14.03 14.86 11.05
N HIS A 76 -14.48 13.64 11.31
CA HIS A 76 -14.01 12.86 12.45
C HIS A 76 -12.73 12.12 12.05
N LEU A 77 -11.57 12.59 12.53
CA LEU A 77 -10.27 11.97 12.29
C LEU A 77 -9.89 11.13 13.52
N LEU A 78 -9.59 9.83 13.31
CA LEU A 78 -9.39 8.85 14.39
C LEU A 78 -8.05 8.09 14.29
N PRO A 79 -6.90 8.71 14.59
CA PRO A 79 -5.63 8.00 14.72
C PRO A 79 -5.77 6.92 15.80
N THR A 80 -5.48 5.67 15.42
CA THR A 80 -5.81 4.49 16.22
C THR A 80 -4.54 3.76 16.65
N LEU A 81 -4.41 3.53 17.96
CA LEU A 81 -3.37 2.71 18.57
C LEU A 81 -3.99 1.40 19.03
N TRP A 82 -3.37 0.27 18.72
CA TRP A 82 -3.91 -1.05 19.06
C TRP A 82 -2.81 -2.10 19.17
N PHE A 83 -3.02 -3.09 20.03
CA PHE A 83 -2.17 -4.26 20.11
C PHE A 83 -2.73 -5.39 19.25
N ARG A 84 -1.85 -6.07 18.51
CA ARG A 84 -2.22 -7.33 17.85
C ARG A 84 -2.71 -8.30 18.92
N ASN A 85 -3.94 -8.79 18.74
CA ASN A 85 -4.48 -9.79 19.63
C ASN A 85 -3.64 -11.08 19.53
N SER A 86 -3.16 -11.55 20.68
CA SER A 86 -2.47 -12.83 20.89
C SER A 86 -3.10 -13.54 22.09
N TRP A 87 -3.38 -12.78 23.15
CA TRP A 87 -4.00 -13.22 24.40
C TRP A 87 -5.36 -13.96 24.26
N SER A 88 -6.10 -13.81 23.14
CA SER A 88 -7.34 -14.59 22.95
C SER A 88 -7.11 -16.02 22.43
N TRP A 89 -5.92 -16.35 21.96
CA TRP A 89 -5.61 -17.67 21.39
C TRP A 89 -4.33 -18.34 21.92
N ASP A 90 -3.44 -17.58 22.57
CA ASP A 90 -2.22 -18.09 23.19
C ASP A 90 -2.39 -18.36 24.71
N PRO A 91 -2.38 -19.63 25.16
CA PRO A 91 -2.38 -19.96 26.57
C PRO A 91 -1.13 -19.38 27.26
N GLY A 92 -1.34 -18.47 28.22
CA GLY A 92 -0.28 -17.83 28.98
C GLY A 92 0.27 -16.52 28.40
N ALA A 93 -0.18 -16.07 27.22
CA ALA A 93 0.16 -14.74 26.74
C ALA A 93 -0.42 -13.66 27.65
N LYS A 94 0.41 -12.72 28.11
CA LYS A 94 -0.06 -11.57 28.88
C LYS A 94 -0.85 -10.63 27.97
N ARG A 95 -2.01 -10.19 28.45
CA ARG A 95 -2.81 -9.17 27.77
C ARG A 95 -2.19 -7.79 28.01
N PRO A 96 -1.75 -7.07 26.95
CA PRO A 96 -1.24 -5.72 27.07
C PRO A 96 -2.38 -4.74 27.41
N GLN A 97 -2.05 -3.49 27.72
CA GLN A 97 -3.05 -2.49 28.11
C GLN A 97 -2.74 -1.10 27.56
N LEU A 98 -3.77 -0.48 26.98
CA LEU A 98 -3.85 0.96 26.74
C LEU A 98 -4.67 1.58 27.87
N ARG A 99 -4.21 2.70 28.43
CA ARG A 99 -4.94 3.50 29.42
C ARG A 99 -4.69 5.00 29.22
N VAL A 100 -5.56 5.86 29.74
CA VAL A 100 -5.20 7.28 29.90
C VAL A 100 -4.12 7.42 30.97
N ALA A 101 -2.99 8.03 30.60
CA ALA A 101 -1.91 8.30 31.54
C ALA A 101 -2.29 9.43 32.49
N ARG A 102 -1.85 9.37 33.76
CA ARG A 102 -1.97 10.53 34.67
C ARG A 102 -1.20 11.72 34.09
N ALA A 103 -1.88 12.84 33.91
CA ALA A 103 -1.36 14.00 33.18
C ALA A 103 -0.40 14.84 34.05
N GLY A 104 0.75 15.19 33.49
CA GLY A 104 1.66 16.23 34.00
C GLY A 104 1.64 17.52 33.15
N GLY A 105 0.80 17.57 32.12
CA GLY A 105 0.71 18.66 31.14
C GLY A 105 -0.68 18.74 30.50
N ALA A 106 -0.85 19.67 29.55
CA ALA A 106 -2.15 20.05 29.01
C ALA A 106 -2.71 19.13 27.91
N ALA A 107 -1.88 18.32 27.26
CA ALA A 107 -2.28 17.42 26.17
C ALA A 107 -2.74 16.05 26.72
N PRO A 108 -3.80 15.42 26.18
CA PRO A 108 -4.15 14.04 26.49
C PRO A 108 -3.01 13.06 26.13
N VAL A 109 -2.81 12.03 26.94
CA VAL A 109 -1.76 11.02 26.74
C VAL A 109 -2.33 9.62 26.94
N ILE A 110 -2.09 8.73 25.98
CA ILE A 110 -2.35 7.30 26.13
C ILE A 110 -1.04 6.63 26.55
N GLU A 111 -1.07 5.90 27.66
CA GLU A 111 -0.02 4.97 28.05
C GLU A 111 -0.31 3.60 27.44
N ALA A 112 0.72 3.01 26.85
CA ALA A 112 0.70 1.69 26.25
C ALA A 112 1.69 0.79 27.00
N ASP A 113 1.17 -0.28 27.60
CA ASP A 113 1.89 -1.24 28.43
C ASP A 113 1.84 -2.62 27.77
N ASP A 114 3.02 -3.17 27.48
CA ASP A 114 3.22 -4.43 26.77
C ASP A 114 4.49 -5.11 27.31
N GLU A 115 4.46 -6.44 27.45
CA GLU A 115 5.54 -7.19 28.07
C GLU A 115 6.85 -7.15 27.27
N THR A 116 6.77 -7.11 25.93
CA THR A 116 7.94 -7.16 25.05
C THR A 116 8.43 -5.75 24.68
N LEU A 117 7.50 -4.85 24.36
CA LEU A 117 7.81 -3.48 23.93
C LEU A 117 8.04 -2.52 25.11
N GLY A 118 7.58 -2.89 26.32
CA GLY A 118 7.55 -2.08 27.52
C GLY A 118 6.68 -0.83 27.40
N LEU A 119 6.72 0.01 28.44
CA LEU A 119 5.92 1.23 28.50
C LEU A 119 6.29 2.22 27.38
N ARG A 120 5.28 2.69 26.66
CA ARG A 120 5.34 3.77 25.66
C ARG A 120 4.19 4.76 25.89
N TRP A 121 4.36 6.00 25.45
CA TRP A 121 3.34 7.04 25.60
C TRP A 121 3.04 7.72 24.27
N LEU A 122 1.75 7.83 23.95
CA LEU A 122 1.24 8.58 22.80
C LEU A 122 0.68 9.92 23.29
N PHE A 123 1.43 10.99 23.11
CA PHE A 123 0.96 12.36 23.35
C PHE A 123 0.08 12.82 22.19
N CYS A 124 -1.08 13.39 22.50
CA CYS A 124 -2.09 13.80 21.54
C CYS A 124 -2.25 15.32 21.56
N GLY A 125 -1.80 16.02 20.51
CA GLY A 125 -1.89 17.48 20.44
C GLY A 125 -3.34 18.00 20.46
N GLY A 126 -3.56 19.16 21.07
CA GLY A 126 -4.90 19.74 21.26
C GLY A 126 -5.66 19.13 22.43
N ALA A 127 -6.99 19.05 22.32
CA ALA A 127 -7.89 18.46 23.30
C ALA A 127 -8.86 17.44 22.67
N PRO A 128 -8.36 16.38 21.99
CA PRO A 128 -9.20 15.33 21.43
C PRO A 128 -9.90 14.49 22.51
N GLU A 129 -10.97 13.83 22.11
CA GLU A 129 -11.59 12.77 22.91
C GLU A 129 -10.81 11.46 22.75
N LEU A 130 -10.66 10.67 23.82
CA LEU A 130 -9.94 9.40 23.81
C LEU A 130 -10.93 8.24 24.02
N LEU A 131 -11.16 7.47 22.96
CA LEU A 131 -12.08 6.34 22.92
C LEU A 131 -11.31 5.02 23.09
N PHE A 132 -11.82 4.10 23.92
CA PHE A 132 -11.16 2.83 24.22
C PHE A 132 -12.09 1.64 23.99
N THR A 133 -11.54 0.52 23.53
CA THR A 133 -12.22 -0.76 23.35
C THR A 133 -11.20 -1.92 23.36
N GLU A 134 -11.65 -3.16 23.20
CA GLU A 134 -10.75 -4.29 22.93
C GLU A 134 -10.50 -4.47 21.44
N ASN A 135 -9.30 -4.94 21.07
CA ASN A 135 -9.07 -5.56 19.77
C ASN A 135 -9.64 -7.01 19.70
N GLY A 136 -10.79 -7.23 20.35
CA GLY A 136 -11.50 -8.50 20.37
C GLY A 136 -12.48 -8.62 19.19
N THR A 137 -12.57 -9.80 18.60
CA THR A 137 -13.55 -10.11 17.56
C THR A 137 -14.98 -9.96 18.09
N ASN A 138 -15.86 -9.32 17.31
CA ASN A 138 -17.29 -9.25 17.60
C ASN A 138 -17.96 -10.59 17.24
N LEU A 139 -17.98 -11.51 18.19
CA LEU A 139 -18.55 -12.85 18.07
C LEU A 139 -20.07 -12.79 17.86
N GLN A 140 -20.75 -11.80 18.44
CA GLN A 140 -22.19 -11.64 18.28
C GLN A 140 -22.56 -11.32 16.83
N ARG A 141 -21.83 -10.38 16.21
CA ARG A 141 -22.06 -9.96 14.82
C ARG A 141 -21.66 -11.02 13.79
N LEU A 142 -20.57 -11.75 14.03
CA LEU A 142 -20.03 -12.72 13.06
C LEU A 142 -20.59 -14.13 13.21
N TYR A 143 -20.92 -14.55 14.43
CA TYR A 143 -21.22 -15.95 14.77
C TYR A 143 -22.50 -16.12 15.62
N GLY A 144 -23.19 -15.03 15.99
CA GLY A 144 -24.36 -15.08 16.89
C GLY A 144 -24.03 -15.46 18.34
N ALA A 145 -22.75 -15.52 18.71
CA ALA A 145 -22.28 -15.95 20.02
C ALA A 145 -22.09 -14.74 20.99
N PRO A 146 -22.26 -14.90 22.31
CA PRO A 146 -22.07 -13.81 23.25
C PRO A 146 -20.62 -13.28 23.24
N ASN A 147 -20.47 -11.96 23.25
CA ASN A 147 -19.17 -11.33 23.39
C ASN A 147 -18.68 -11.41 24.86
N PRO A 148 -17.39 -11.69 25.14
CA PRO A 148 -16.84 -11.71 26.52
C PRO A 148 -16.85 -10.35 27.23
N THR A 149 -17.02 -9.27 26.46
CA THR A 149 -17.09 -7.87 26.89
C THR A 149 -18.00 -7.12 25.91
N PRO A 150 -18.77 -6.10 26.33
CA PRO A 150 -19.48 -5.23 25.40
C PRO A 150 -18.53 -4.40 24.50
N PHE A 151 -17.29 -4.18 24.94
CA PHE A 151 -16.32 -3.32 24.26
C PHE A 151 -15.48 -4.12 23.25
N VAL A 152 -16.06 -4.40 22.07
CA VAL A 152 -15.42 -5.15 20.97
C VAL A 152 -14.82 -4.23 19.88
N LYS A 153 -14.06 -4.80 18.93
CA LYS A 153 -13.19 -4.03 18.01
C LYS A 153 -13.89 -3.01 17.12
N ASP A 154 -15.17 -3.20 16.81
CA ASP A 154 -16.04 -2.28 16.06
C ASP A 154 -16.80 -1.30 16.95
N GLY A 155 -16.69 -1.37 18.28
CA GLY A 155 -17.39 -0.44 19.19
C GLY A 155 -17.05 1.04 19.00
N ILE A 156 -15.84 1.36 18.53
CA ILE A 156 -15.45 2.74 18.14
C ILE A 156 -16.20 3.18 16.87
N ASN A 157 -16.46 2.28 15.92
CA ASN A 157 -17.33 2.59 14.78
C ASN A 157 -18.76 2.89 15.25
N ASP A 158 -19.30 2.03 16.12
CA ASP A 158 -20.69 2.15 16.56
C ASP A 158 -20.92 3.40 17.44
N TYR A 159 -19.90 3.81 18.19
CA TYR A 159 -19.88 5.08 18.91
C TYR A 159 -19.96 6.29 17.96
N VAL A 160 -19.12 6.33 16.93
CA VAL A 160 -18.99 7.49 16.03
C VAL A 160 -20.09 7.55 14.98
N VAL A 161 -20.40 6.42 14.34
CA VAL A 161 -21.31 6.33 13.18
C VAL A 161 -22.76 6.07 13.60
N HIS A 162 -22.97 5.33 14.70
CA HIS A 162 -24.30 4.95 15.18
C HIS A 162 -24.68 5.63 16.51
N GLY A 163 -23.83 6.50 17.05
CA GLY A 163 -24.07 7.25 18.28
C GLY A 163 -24.13 6.39 19.55
N ASN A 164 -23.73 5.12 19.49
CA ASN A 164 -23.85 4.18 20.60
C ASN A 164 -22.81 4.46 21.69
N GLN A 165 -23.19 5.32 22.64
CA GLN A 165 -22.35 5.73 23.77
C GLN A 165 -21.85 4.55 24.63
N GLY A 166 -22.58 3.43 24.66
CA GLY A 166 -22.21 2.23 25.41
C GLY A 166 -21.21 1.29 24.70
N ALA A 167 -20.80 1.61 23.46
CA ALA A 167 -19.93 0.76 22.65
C ALA A 167 -18.41 0.93 22.96
N VAL A 168 -18.05 1.93 23.76
CA VAL A 168 -16.67 2.23 24.19
C VAL A 168 -16.55 2.11 25.70
N ASN A 169 -15.36 1.75 26.19
CA ASN A 169 -15.13 1.54 27.63
C ASN A 169 -15.07 2.88 28.40
N PRO A 170 -16.03 3.19 29.31
CA PRO A 170 -16.03 4.43 30.07
C PRO A 170 -14.88 4.53 31.08
N GLU A 171 -14.26 3.41 31.46
CA GLU A 171 -13.05 3.38 32.31
C GLU A 171 -11.79 3.86 31.57
N ARG A 172 -11.88 4.09 30.25
CA ARG A 172 -10.78 4.55 29.38
C ARG A 172 -9.54 3.64 29.44
N VAL A 173 -9.80 2.34 29.43
CA VAL A 173 -8.79 1.28 29.31
C VAL A 173 -9.20 0.28 28.23
N GLY A 174 -8.23 -0.39 27.60
CA GLY A 174 -8.50 -1.49 26.68
C GLY A 174 -7.26 -2.00 25.97
N THR A 175 -7.42 -2.63 24.81
CA THR A 175 -6.32 -3.06 23.92
C THR A 175 -6.32 -2.37 22.55
N LYS A 176 -7.32 -1.54 22.30
CA LYS A 176 -7.47 -0.64 21.15
C LYS A 176 -7.98 0.72 21.62
N ALA A 177 -7.40 1.80 21.13
CA ALA A 177 -7.84 3.15 21.41
C ALA A 177 -7.81 4.02 20.14
N ALA A 178 -8.70 5.00 20.05
CA ALA A 178 -8.71 6.00 19.00
C ALA A 178 -8.74 7.41 19.60
N VAL A 179 -7.96 8.30 19.01
CA VAL A 179 -7.88 9.71 19.35
C VAL A 179 -8.87 10.46 18.46
N GLN A 180 -10.08 10.76 18.94
CA GLN A 180 -11.10 11.38 18.12
C GLN A 180 -10.90 12.91 18.05
N TYR A 181 -10.52 13.37 16.87
CA TYR A 181 -10.53 14.78 16.50
C TYR A 181 -11.80 15.09 15.70
N ARG A 182 -12.54 16.12 16.10
CA ARG A 182 -13.66 16.68 15.34
C ARG A 182 -13.16 17.97 14.68
N LEU A 183 -12.98 17.93 13.36
CA LEU A 183 -12.30 18.96 12.59
C LEU A 183 -13.30 19.61 11.62
N PRO A 184 -13.92 20.75 11.96
CA PRO A 184 -14.58 21.57 10.96
C PRO A 184 -13.52 22.17 10.03
N VAL A 185 -13.59 21.87 8.73
CA VAL A 185 -12.62 22.35 7.72
C VAL A 185 -13.37 23.02 6.58
N GLY A 186 -13.06 24.29 6.30
CA GLY A 186 -13.67 25.05 5.21
C GLY A 186 -13.31 24.51 3.82
N ALA A 187 -14.04 24.96 2.80
CA ALA A 187 -13.79 24.56 1.42
C ALA A 187 -12.36 24.95 0.97
N GLY A 188 -11.58 23.99 0.50
CA GLY A 188 -10.17 24.19 0.12
C GLY A 188 -9.19 24.34 1.31
N GLU A 189 -9.68 24.37 2.55
CA GLU A 189 -8.84 24.57 3.74
C GLU A 189 -8.18 23.27 4.23
N SER A 190 -7.16 23.43 5.08
CA SER A 190 -6.47 22.32 5.75
C SER A 190 -6.49 22.47 7.26
N ALA A 191 -6.61 21.34 7.98
CA ALA A 191 -6.38 21.25 9.41
C ALA A 191 -5.25 20.25 9.69
N THR A 192 -4.37 20.55 10.64
CA THR A 192 -3.23 19.70 11.00
C THR A 192 -3.25 19.36 12.48
N ILE A 193 -3.05 18.07 12.79
CA ILE A 193 -2.83 17.57 14.15
C ILE A 193 -1.44 16.94 14.28
N GLY A 194 -0.91 16.96 15.49
CA GLY A 194 0.39 16.36 15.84
C GLY A 194 0.23 15.34 16.98
N LEU A 195 0.87 14.19 16.83
CA LEU A 195 1.00 13.14 17.84
C LEU A 195 2.47 12.76 17.99
N GLU A 196 2.81 12.15 19.12
CA GLU A 196 4.18 11.74 19.43
C GLU A 196 4.13 10.43 20.22
N LEU A 197 4.73 9.37 19.68
CA LEU A 197 4.84 8.06 20.31
C LEU A 197 6.28 7.83 20.75
N CYS A 198 6.54 7.88 22.05
CA CYS A 198 7.90 7.91 22.59
C CYS A 198 8.15 6.91 23.74
N ARG A 199 9.43 6.57 23.94
CA ARG A 199 10.00 5.97 25.16
C ARG A 199 11.44 6.48 25.34
N PRO A 200 11.91 6.85 26.55
CA PRO A 200 11.15 6.98 27.80
C PRO A 200 10.11 8.10 27.75
N ARG A 201 9.32 8.27 28.81
CA ARG A 201 8.34 9.37 28.92
C ARG A 201 9.08 10.70 29.18
N PRO A 202 8.94 11.72 28.33
CA PRO A 202 9.40 13.06 28.66
C PRO A 202 8.41 13.76 29.61
N ASP A 203 8.89 14.73 30.40
CA ASP A 203 8.04 15.55 31.28
C ASP A 203 6.99 16.36 30.50
N ARG A 204 7.34 16.74 29.27
CA ARG A 204 6.45 17.31 28.24
C ARG A 204 6.87 16.74 26.88
N GLY A 205 5.92 16.25 26.10
CA GLY A 205 6.17 15.86 24.72
C GLY A 205 6.70 17.03 23.86
N ALA A 206 7.45 16.71 22.81
CA ALA A 206 8.04 17.63 21.84
C ALA A 206 7.04 18.44 20.98
N LEU A 207 5.73 18.18 21.13
CA LEU A 207 4.64 18.91 20.44
C LEU A 207 4.85 20.44 20.40
N GLY A 208 4.58 21.05 19.23
CA GLY A 208 4.78 22.48 18.98
C GLY A 208 6.11 22.78 18.30
N LYS A 209 6.89 23.74 18.82
CA LYS A 209 8.08 24.27 18.12
C LYS A 209 9.19 23.23 17.90
N GLU A 210 9.39 22.29 18.84
CA GLU A 210 10.39 21.22 18.64
C GLU A 210 9.92 20.18 17.63
N PHE A 211 8.63 19.84 17.65
CA PHE A 211 8.01 18.99 16.63
C PHE A 211 8.23 19.54 15.21
N ASP A 212 7.98 20.83 14.99
CA ASP A 212 8.23 21.48 13.69
C ASP A 212 9.72 21.49 13.31
N ARG A 213 10.62 21.72 14.27
CA ARG A 213 12.08 21.65 14.06
C ARG A 213 12.55 20.26 13.65
N VAL A 214 12.04 19.21 14.31
CA VAL A 214 12.37 17.81 13.96
C VAL A 214 11.84 17.47 12.57
N PHE A 215 10.61 17.85 12.22
CA PHE A 215 10.08 17.67 10.87
C PHE A 215 10.93 18.39 9.80
N ALA A 216 11.27 19.67 10.01
CA ALA A 216 12.10 20.43 9.08
C ALA A 216 13.48 19.77 8.87
N ARG A 217 14.12 19.32 9.97
CA ARG A 217 15.39 18.60 9.93
C ARG A 217 15.27 17.28 9.14
N ARG A 218 14.29 16.42 9.45
CA ARG A 218 14.14 15.10 8.79
C ARG A 218 13.69 15.21 7.33
N ILE A 219 13.01 16.29 6.94
CA ILE A 219 12.74 16.59 5.52
C ILE A 219 14.05 16.94 4.81
N LYS A 220 14.82 17.88 5.36
CA LYS A 220 16.12 18.28 4.79
C LYS A 220 17.08 17.11 4.63
N GLU A 221 17.27 16.30 5.67
CA GLU A 221 18.13 15.11 5.62
C GLU A 221 17.68 14.10 4.55
N ALA A 222 16.36 13.94 4.36
CA ALA A 222 15.83 13.06 3.32
C ALA A 222 16.06 13.65 1.91
N ASP A 223 15.95 14.96 1.73
CA ASP A 223 16.26 15.64 0.47
C ASP A 223 17.77 15.52 0.13
N GLU A 224 18.64 15.74 1.11
CA GLU A 224 20.09 15.56 0.99
C GLU A 224 20.46 14.11 0.65
N PHE A 225 19.84 13.11 1.30
CA PHE A 225 20.03 11.71 0.96
C PHE A 225 19.63 11.41 -0.49
N TYR A 226 18.42 11.79 -0.92
CA TYR A 226 17.96 11.50 -2.27
C TYR A 226 18.74 12.27 -3.36
N ALA A 227 19.35 13.42 -3.04
CA ALA A 227 20.26 14.11 -3.95
C ALA A 227 21.51 13.28 -4.29
N THR A 228 21.98 12.40 -3.39
CA THR A 228 23.11 11.50 -3.69
C THR A 228 22.69 10.22 -4.42
N ALA A 229 21.43 9.79 -4.29
CA ALA A 229 20.92 8.55 -4.88
C ALA A 229 20.29 8.72 -6.28
N ILE A 230 19.72 9.89 -6.57
CA ILE A 230 18.98 10.21 -7.81
C ILE A 230 19.88 11.01 -8.75
N PRO A 231 20.21 10.51 -9.97
CA PRO A 231 21.17 11.17 -10.85
C PRO A 231 20.78 12.61 -11.23
N GLU A 232 21.77 13.51 -11.24
CA GLU A 232 21.55 14.93 -11.54
C GLU A 232 21.02 15.21 -12.95
N LYS A 233 21.33 14.34 -13.91
CA LYS A 233 20.87 14.44 -15.30
C LYS A 233 19.38 14.14 -15.51
N LEU A 234 18.66 13.65 -14.49
CA LEU A 234 17.24 13.34 -14.61
C LEU A 234 16.39 14.61 -14.59
N SER A 235 15.39 14.65 -15.48
CA SER A 235 14.28 15.61 -15.41
C SER A 235 13.54 15.54 -14.07
N ASP A 236 12.96 16.65 -13.61
CA ASP A 236 12.20 16.73 -12.34
C ASP A 236 11.08 15.68 -12.25
N ASP A 237 10.51 15.32 -13.40
CA ASP A 237 9.48 14.29 -13.51
C ASP A 237 10.06 12.88 -13.27
N ALA A 238 11.18 12.55 -13.93
CA ALA A 238 11.89 11.29 -13.70
C ALA A 238 12.42 11.17 -12.25
N ARG A 239 12.93 12.27 -11.67
CA ARG A 239 13.33 12.33 -10.25
C ARG A 239 12.13 12.04 -9.33
N ARG A 240 10.95 12.57 -9.66
CA ARG A 240 9.70 12.35 -8.91
C ARG A 240 9.23 10.88 -9.00
N VAL A 241 9.30 10.25 -10.17
CA VAL A 241 9.04 8.81 -10.35
C VAL A 241 9.98 8.00 -9.45
N MET A 242 11.29 8.22 -9.59
CA MET A 242 12.32 7.47 -8.87
C MET A 242 12.18 7.60 -7.34
N ARG A 243 11.91 8.81 -6.83
CA ARG A 243 11.68 9.04 -5.39
C ARG A 243 10.39 8.39 -4.88
N GLN A 244 9.32 8.36 -5.67
CA GLN A 244 8.08 7.66 -5.29
C GLN A 244 8.23 6.14 -5.32
N ALA A 245 8.97 5.58 -6.28
CA ALA A 245 9.30 4.15 -6.31
C ALA A 245 10.07 3.71 -5.05
N PHE A 246 11.11 4.46 -4.67
CA PHE A 246 11.85 4.20 -3.42
C PHE A 246 10.98 4.36 -2.16
N ALA A 247 10.11 5.37 -2.12
CA ALA A 247 9.18 5.54 -1.01
C ALA A 247 8.16 4.39 -0.94
N GLY A 248 7.70 3.88 -2.09
CA GLY A 248 6.83 2.71 -2.21
C GLY A 248 7.47 1.45 -1.63
N LEU A 249 8.69 1.11 -2.07
CA LEU A 249 9.50 0.00 -1.51
C LEU A 249 9.64 0.07 0.01
N LEU A 250 9.77 1.28 0.58
CA LEU A 250 9.82 1.47 2.04
C LEU A 250 8.45 1.33 2.72
N TRP A 251 7.36 1.75 2.06
CA TRP A 251 5.99 1.66 2.56
C TRP A 251 5.34 0.28 2.40
N SER A 252 5.88 -0.57 1.53
CA SER A 252 5.42 -1.95 1.32
C SER A 252 6.10 -2.96 2.25
N LYS A 253 6.97 -2.48 3.15
CA LYS A 253 7.49 -3.27 4.29
C LYS A 253 6.38 -3.52 5.30
N GLN A 254 6.11 -4.78 5.60
CA GLN A 254 5.13 -5.21 6.58
C GLN A 254 5.78 -6.15 7.60
N PHE A 255 5.32 -6.08 8.86
CA PHE A 255 5.62 -7.14 9.83
C PHE A 255 4.83 -8.39 9.47
N TYR A 256 5.52 -9.44 9.03
CA TYR A 256 4.93 -10.68 8.55
C TYR A 256 5.18 -11.80 9.57
N HIS A 257 4.17 -12.09 10.39
CA HIS A 257 4.20 -13.21 11.33
C HIS A 257 3.34 -14.37 10.82
N TYR A 258 4.00 -15.46 10.42
CA TYR A 258 3.35 -16.64 9.86
C TYR A 258 4.02 -17.92 10.34
N ASP A 259 3.38 -18.59 11.29
CA ASP A 259 3.68 -19.98 11.68
C ASP A 259 2.71 -20.91 10.93
N LEU A 260 3.22 -21.59 9.91
CA LEU A 260 2.41 -22.51 9.10
C LEU A 260 2.01 -23.77 9.88
N LYS A 261 2.85 -24.24 10.82
CA LYS A 261 2.51 -25.43 11.62
C LYS A 261 1.31 -25.12 12.50
N ARG A 262 1.36 -24.01 13.25
CA ARG A 262 0.24 -23.51 14.06
C ARG A 262 -0.99 -23.23 13.21
N TRP A 263 -0.84 -22.64 12.01
CA TRP A 263 -1.98 -22.42 11.12
C TRP A 263 -2.68 -23.74 10.75
N LEU A 264 -1.94 -24.81 10.46
CA LEU A 264 -2.47 -26.14 10.13
C LEU A 264 -3.08 -26.87 11.33
N GLU A 265 -2.48 -26.75 12.52
CA GLU A 265 -2.91 -27.41 13.75
C GLU A 265 -4.11 -26.70 14.40
N GLY A 266 -4.18 -25.37 14.27
CA GLY A 266 -5.15 -24.50 14.92
C GLY A 266 -4.57 -23.77 16.13
N ASP A 267 -5.28 -22.74 16.56
CA ASP A 267 -4.94 -22.00 17.78
C ASP A 267 -5.33 -22.82 19.04
N PRO A 268 -4.45 -22.98 20.04
CA PRO A 268 -4.69 -23.88 21.17
C PRO A 268 -5.93 -23.57 22.02
N ALA A 269 -6.33 -22.29 22.11
CA ALA A 269 -7.56 -21.87 22.80
C ALA A 269 -8.77 -21.64 21.85
N GLY A 270 -8.60 -21.92 20.56
CA GLY A 270 -9.65 -21.82 19.55
C GLY A 270 -10.36 -23.15 19.28
N PRO A 271 -11.45 -23.14 18.48
CA PRO A 271 -12.00 -24.38 17.94
C PRO A 271 -11.02 -25.03 16.95
N PRO A 272 -11.05 -26.37 16.78
CA PRO A 272 -10.20 -27.04 15.80
C PRO A 272 -10.48 -26.52 14.38
N PRO A 273 -9.45 -26.41 13.53
CA PRO A 273 -9.60 -25.88 12.19
C PRO A 273 -10.39 -26.85 11.28
N PRO A 274 -11.06 -26.34 10.23
CA PRO A 274 -11.76 -27.17 9.25
C PRO A 274 -10.78 -28.15 8.57
N PRO A 275 -11.15 -29.45 8.38
CA PRO A 275 -10.27 -30.47 7.82
C PRO A 275 -9.64 -30.09 6.47
N GLU A 276 -10.37 -29.33 5.65
CA GLU A 276 -9.97 -28.79 4.35
C GLU A 276 -8.63 -28.04 4.41
N ARG A 277 -8.32 -27.41 5.57
CA ARG A 277 -7.07 -26.67 5.78
C ARG A 277 -5.82 -27.55 5.58
N ARG A 278 -5.91 -28.87 5.82
CA ARG A 278 -4.81 -29.83 5.61
C ARG A 278 -4.53 -30.14 4.14
N TYR A 279 -5.35 -29.65 3.21
CA TYR A 279 -5.20 -29.86 1.77
C TYR A 279 -4.84 -28.58 1.00
N GLY A 280 -4.62 -27.47 1.72
CA GLY A 280 -4.25 -26.18 1.14
C GLY A 280 -2.82 -26.12 0.58
N ARG A 281 -2.54 -25.03 -0.15
CA ARG A 281 -1.19 -24.69 -0.65
C ARG A 281 -0.19 -24.62 0.52
N ASN A 282 1.04 -25.06 0.27
CA ASN A 282 2.17 -25.10 1.22
C ASN A 282 2.01 -26.07 2.42
N ARG A 283 0.98 -26.93 2.50
CA ARG A 283 0.72 -27.83 3.67
C ARG A 283 1.92 -28.67 4.17
N GLU A 284 2.90 -28.93 3.31
CA GLU A 284 4.08 -29.76 3.59
C GLU A 284 5.26 -28.95 4.20
N TRP A 285 5.19 -27.62 4.21
CA TRP A 285 6.25 -26.73 4.71
C TRP A 285 6.13 -26.47 6.22
N THR A 286 5.90 -27.51 7.03
CA THR A 286 5.59 -27.42 8.48
C THR A 286 6.73 -26.86 9.36
N HIS A 287 7.84 -26.44 8.76
CA HIS A 287 8.97 -25.77 9.39
C HIS A 287 9.00 -24.25 9.08
N LEU A 288 8.07 -23.74 8.27
CA LEU A 288 8.01 -22.32 7.93
C LEU A 288 7.46 -21.51 9.11
N TYR A 289 8.35 -20.72 9.70
CA TYR A 289 8.06 -19.70 10.71
C TYR A 289 8.68 -18.37 10.23
N ASN A 290 7.85 -17.34 10.09
CA ASN A 290 8.30 -15.97 9.84
C ASN A 290 7.88 -15.08 11.01
N GLU A 291 8.76 -14.16 11.42
CA GLU A 291 8.50 -13.10 12.40
C GLU A 291 9.41 -11.89 12.13
N ASP A 292 9.27 -11.26 10.95
CA ASP A 292 10.20 -10.22 10.50
C ASP A 292 9.50 -9.11 9.69
N ILE A 293 10.19 -8.00 9.46
CA ILE A 293 9.75 -6.88 8.62
C ILE A 293 10.22 -7.12 7.18
N ILE A 294 9.32 -7.67 6.36
CA ILE A 294 9.62 -8.10 4.98
C ILE A 294 8.96 -7.14 3.99
N SER A 295 9.63 -6.82 2.88
CA SER A 295 9.03 -6.05 1.78
C SER A 295 8.04 -6.92 1.00
N MET A 296 6.78 -6.50 0.89
CA MET A 296 5.76 -7.18 0.09
C MET A 296 5.76 -6.67 -1.36
N PRO A 297 5.31 -7.48 -2.35
CA PRO A 297 5.16 -7.04 -3.75
C PRO A 297 4.14 -5.90 -3.89
N ASP A 298 3.01 -6.03 -3.21
CA ASP A 298 1.97 -5.03 -3.01
C ASP A 298 1.52 -5.09 -1.54
N LYS A 299 1.12 -3.98 -0.93
CA LYS A 299 0.79 -3.98 0.51
C LYS A 299 -0.67 -4.31 0.85
N TRP A 300 -1.55 -4.35 -0.15
CA TRP A 300 -3.00 -4.50 -0.01
C TRP A 300 -3.50 -5.84 -0.55
N GLU A 301 -3.19 -6.13 -1.81
CA GLU A 301 -3.68 -7.27 -2.58
C GLU A 301 -2.76 -8.49 -2.44
N TYR A 302 -1.45 -8.25 -2.40
CA TYR A 302 -0.43 -9.28 -2.18
C TYR A 302 0.37 -9.09 -0.87
N PRO A 303 -0.27 -9.08 0.32
CA PRO A 303 0.40 -8.96 1.62
C PRO A 303 1.12 -10.26 2.04
N TRP A 304 1.70 -10.97 1.08
CA TRP A 304 2.50 -12.19 1.22
C TRP A 304 3.63 -12.14 0.17
N TYR A 305 4.82 -12.64 0.52
CA TYR A 305 5.94 -12.72 -0.42
C TYR A 305 5.71 -13.89 -1.38
N ALA A 306 5.82 -13.64 -2.69
CA ALA A 306 5.64 -14.70 -3.68
C ALA A 306 6.96 -15.44 -3.94
N ALA A 307 6.86 -16.74 -4.21
CA ALA A 307 8.02 -17.60 -4.49
C ALA A 307 8.35 -17.68 -5.99
N TRP A 308 7.54 -17.06 -6.84
CA TRP A 308 7.65 -17.13 -8.29
C TRP A 308 8.33 -15.90 -8.92
N ASP A 309 8.69 -14.89 -8.13
CA ASP A 309 9.56 -13.74 -8.46
C ASP A 309 10.96 -14.11 -9.02
N LEU A 310 11.21 -15.40 -9.32
CA LEU A 310 12.53 -15.94 -9.59
C LEU A 310 12.69 -16.71 -10.93
N ALA A 311 11.63 -17.11 -11.66
CA ALA A 311 11.86 -17.82 -12.93
C ALA A 311 10.66 -17.96 -13.93
N PHE A 312 11.07 -18.02 -15.21
CA PHE A 312 10.50 -18.75 -16.37
C PHE A 312 9.73 -18.00 -17.47
N HIS A 313 9.96 -18.50 -18.69
CA HIS A 313 9.29 -18.22 -19.96
C HIS A 313 8.79 -19.60 -20.54
N ASP A 314 8.33 -19.84 -21.78
CA ASP A 314 8.25 -19.05 -23.02
C ASP A 314 7.21 -19.65 -24.02
N HIS A 315 6.97 -18.97 -25.14
CA HIS A 315 6.21 -19.35 -26.36
C HIS A 315 4.71 -19.76 -26.23
N PRO A 316 3.77 -19.02 -26.88
CA PRO A 316 2.38 -19.45 -27.03
C PRO A 316 2.22 -20.57 -28.09
N TYR A 317 1.27 -21.46 -27.84
CA TYR A 317 1.05 -22.70 -28.60
C TYR A 317 -0.21 -22.59 -29.48
N VAL A 318 -0.16 -23.16 -30.68
CA VAL A 318 -1.31 -23.32 -31.58
C VAL A 318 -1.52 -24.81 -31.84
N ILE A 319 -2.72 -25.30 -31.56
CA ILE A 319 -3.14 -26.66 -31.87
C ILE A 319 -4.22 -26.62 -32.96
N ARG A 320 -4.20 -27.61 -33.85
CA ARG A 320 -5.34 -27.96 -34.70
C ARG A 320 -5.77 -29.39 -34.40
N VAL A 321 -7.00 -29.57 -33.92
CA VAL A 321 -7.65 -30.90 -33.73
C VAL A 321 -8.95 -30.89 -34.52
N ASP A 322 -9.20 -31.97 -35.26
CA ASP A 322 -10.46 -32.23 -35.97
C ASP A 322 -10.99 -31.04 -36.82
N GLY A 323 -10.07 -30.29 -37.44
CA GLY A 323 -10.39 -29.14 -38.29
C GLY A 323 -10.67 -27.82 -37.55
N MET A 324 -10.64 -27.82 -36.21
CA MET A 324 -10.74 -26.61 -35.39
C MET A 324 -9.36 -26.11 -34.99
N GLU A 325 -9.15 -24.79 -35.07
CA GLU A 325 -7.93 -24.12 -34.59
C GLU A 325 -8.12 -23.63 -33.16
N HIS A 326 -7.28 -24.11 -32.26
CA HIS A 326 -7.18 -23.66 -30.88
C HIS A 326 -5.89 -22.85 -30.72
N ARG A 327 -6.03 -21.54 -30.57
CA ARG A 327 -4.94 -20.58 -30.47
C ARG A 327 -4.94 -19.90 -29.09
N VAL A 328 -3.74 -19.62 -28.58
CA VAL A 328 -3.52 -18.60 -27.55
C VAL A 328 -3.24 -17.28 -28.27
N ASP A 329 -4.19 -16.35 -28.21
CA ASP A 329 -4.06 -15.03 -28.82
C ASP A 329 -3.20 -14.08 -27.97
N TYR A 330 -2.74 -12.99 -28.60
CA TYR A 330 -2.14 -11.86 -27.88
C TYR A 330 -3.25 -11.07 -27.20
N GLU A 331 -3.16 -10.94 -25.89
CA GLU A 331 -4.11 -10.23 -25.04
C GLU A 331 -3.31 -9.14 -24.32
N PRO A 332 -3.39 -7.86 -24.75
CA PRO A 332 -2.51 -6.82 -24.24
C PRO A 332 -2.83 -6.41 -22.79
N ALA A 333 -3.95 -6.88 -22.24
CA ALA A 333 -4.51 -6.50 -20.95
C ALA A 333 -4.94 -7.77 -20.16
N GLU A 334 -6.17 -7.81 -19.65
CA GLU A 334 -6.74 -9.00 -19.03
C GLU A 334 -6.99 -10.12 -20.05
N SER A 335 -6.81 -11.39 -19.64
CA SER A 335 -7.15 -12.53 -20.48
C SER A 335 -8.66 -12.72 -20.59
N SER A 336 -9.16 -12.87 -21.82
CA SER A 336 -10.56 -13.18 -22.12
C SER A 336 -10.95 -14.63 -21.77
N THR A 337 -9.98 -15.50 -21.44
CA THR A 337 -10.18 -16.93 -21.19
C THR A 337 -9.93 -17.33 -19.73
N GLY A 338 -10.70 -18.29 -19.21
CA GLY A 338 -10.55 -18.80 -17.83
C GLY A 338 -9.68 -20.05 -17.68
N LEU A 339 -8.86 -20.36 -18.69
CA LEU A 339 -7.97 -21.53 -18.66
C LEU A 339 -6.91 -21.36 -17.57
N PHE A 340 -6.56 -22.46 -16.88
CA PHE A 340 -5.64 -22.50 -15.73
C PHE A 340 -6.14 -21.83 -14.43
N GLY A 341 -7.47 -21.72 -14.23
CA GLY A 341 -8.06 -21.48 -12.90
C GLY A 341 -8.08 -20.02 -12.43
N GLY A 342 -7.84 -19.06 -13.32
CA GLY A 342 -7.86 -17.63 -13.03
C GLY A 342 -7.64 -16.78 -14.29
N ASN A 343 -7.43 -15.48 -14.12
CA ASN A 343 -7.04 -14.57 -15.20
C ASN A 343 -5.55 -14.78 -15.54
N SER A 344 -5.25 -15.40 -16.69
CA SER A 344 -3.87 -15.73 -17.11
C SER A 344 -3.23 -14.56 -17.89
N ASN A 345 -2.91 -13.47 -17.18
CA ASN A 345 -2.51 -12.18 -17.76
C ASN A 345 -1.05 -12.10 -18.24
N TRP A 346 -0.52 -13.21 -18.77
CA TRP A 346 0.87 -13.39 -19.23
C TRP A 346 0.98 -13.48 -20.77
N ARG A 347 -0.03 -13.00 -21.50
CA ARG A 347 -0.21 -13.24 -22.94
C ARG A 347 -0.09 -11.99 -23.81
N GLY A 348 0.58 -10.96 -23.30
CA GLY A 348 0.70 -9.67 -23.99
C GLY A 348 1.04 -8.47 -23.12
N PRO A 349 0.66 -8.40 -21.82
CA PRO A 349 1.01 -7.24 -21.01
C PRO A 349 2.51 -7.17 -20.71
N VAL A 350 3.01 -5.97 -20.49
CA VAL A 350 4.39 -5.71 -20.07
C VAL A 350 4.53 -5.94 -18.58
N TRP A 351 5.32 -6.94 -18.20
CA TRP A 351 5.73 -7.20 -16.82
C TRP A 351 7.16 -6.68 -16.59
N VAL A 352 7.30 -5.70 -15.69
CA VAL A 352 8.59 -5.09 -15.33
C VAL A 352 9.68 -6.10 -14.88
N PRO A 353 9.42 -7.14 -14.05
CA PRO A 353 10.49 -8.02 -13.56
C PRO A 353 11.16 -8.80 -14.68
N ILE A 354 10.37 -9.37 -15.60
CA ILE A 354 10.88 -10.11 -16.76
C ILE A 354 11.70 -9.21 -17.67
N ASN A 355 11.21 -8.01 -17.96
CA ASN A 355 11.93 -7.05 -18.77
C ASN A 355 13.23 -6.57 -18.10
N TYR A 356 13.24 -6.39 -16.77
CA TYR A 356 14.44 -6.05 -16.01
C TYR A 356 15.51 -7.15 -16.10
N LEU A 357 15.12 -8.42 -15.94
CA LEU A 357 16.03 -9.56 -16.08
C LEU A 357 16.60 -9.69 -17.49
N LEU A 358 15.79 -9.43 -18.53
CA LEU A 358 16.24 -9.38 -19.93
C LEU A 358 17.27 -8.26 -20.14
N ILE A 359 17.03 -7.06 -19.61
CA ILE A 359 17.96 -5.91 -19.69
C ILE A 359 19.30 -6.25 -19.04
N GLU A 360 19.29 -6.83 -17.83
CA GLU A 360 20.49 -7.29 -17.13
C GLU A 360 21.25 -8.37 -17.91
N ALA A 361 20.54 -9.31 -18.55
CA ALA A 361 21.14 -10.35 -19.38
C ALA A 361 21.81 -9.74 -20.62
N LEU A 362 21.14 -8.83 -21.33
CA LEU A 362 21.69 -8.13 -22.49
C LEU A 362 22.95 -7.33 -22.15
N GLN A 363 22.97 -6.63 -21.01
CA GLN A 363 24.16 -5.92 -20.51
C GLN A 363 25.31 -6.87 -20.21
N LYS A 364 25.05 -8.01 -19.57
CA LYS A 364 26.06 -9.05 -19.27
C LYS A 364 26.62 -9.70 -20.54
N PHE A 365 25.78 -9.97 -21.53
CA PHE A 365 26.22 -10.51 -22.81
C PHE A 365 26.97 -9.48 -23.67
N HIS A 366 26.61 -8.19 -23.62
CA HIS A 366 27.41 -7.12 -24.26
C HIS A 366 28.84 -7.09 -23.72
N HIS A 367 29.03 -7.27 -22.41
CA HIS A 367 30.38 -7.32 -21.83
C HIS A 367 31.28 -8.42 -22.42
N PHE A 368 30.69 -9.51 -22.91
CA PHE A 368 31.42 -10.61 -23.58
C PHE A 368 31.55 -10.40 -25.11
N TYR A 369 30.46 -10.02 -25.79
CA TYR A 369 30.44 -9.92 -27.27
C TYR A 369 30.86 -8.56 -27.83
N GLY A 370 30.91 -7.52 -26.98
CA GLY A 370 31.10 -6.13 -27.39
C GLY A 370 30.07 -5.68 -28.43
N ASP A 371 30.51 -4.80 -29.33
CA ASP A 371 29.66 -4.22 -30.39
C ASP A 371 29.49 -5.14 -31.61
N GLY A 372 30.11 -6.32 -31.59
CA GLY A 372 30.11 -7.28 -32.71
C GLY A 372 28.81 -8.06 -32.86
N LEU A 373 28.16 -8.42 -31.74
CA LEU A 373 26.86 -9.08 -31.77
C LEU A 373 25.74 -8.03 -31.81
N LYS A 374 25.00 -8.04 -32.92
CA LYS A 374 23.86 -7.14 -33.15
C LYS A 374 22.56 -7.93 -33.34
N VAL A 375 21.47 -7.34 -32.88
CA VAL A 375 20.10 -7.84 -33.03
C VAL A 375 19.23 -6.75 -33.66
N GLU A 376 18.07 -7.14 -34.18
CA GLU A 376 17.08 -6.16 -34.64
C GLU A 376 16.34 -5.59 -33.42
N CYS A 377 16.42 -4.27 -33.22
CA CYS A 377 15.73 -3.60 -32.12
C CYS A 377 15.19 -2.23 -32.57
N PRO A 378 13.87 -2.00 -32.56
CA PRO A 378 12.80 -2.97 -32.25
C PRO A 378 12.67 -4.08 -33.29
N SER A 379 12.11 -5.22 -32.92
CA SER A 379 11.81 -6.31 -33.87
C SER A 379 10.87 -5.84 -34.99
N GLY A 380 11.17 -6.21 -36.24
CA GLY A 380 10.45 -5.77 -37.44
C GLY A 380 10.72 -4.33 -37.89
N SER A 381 11.69 -3.61 -37.30
CA SER A 381 12.03 -2.22 -37.66
C SER A 381 13.09 -2.07 -38.76
N GLY A 382 13.82 -3.16 -39.07
CA GLY A 382 15.04 -3.13 -39.88
C GLY A 382 16.25 -2.49 -39.19
N GLN A 383 16.13 -1.99 -37.95
CA GLN A 383 17.21 -1.31 -37.24
C GLN A 383 18.07 -2.30 -36.45
N SER A 384 19.37 -2.32 -36.73
CA SER A 384 20.34 -3.21 -36.08
C SER A 384 21.09 -2.49 -34.97
N ALA A 385 20.99 -3.01 -33.75
CA ALA A 385 21.58 -2.46 -32.54
C ALA A 385 22.45 -3.52 -31.84
N ASN A 386 23.52 -3.11 -31.16
CA ASN A 386 24.26 -4.01 -30.27
C ASN A 386 23.42 -4.33 -29.01
N LEU A 387 23.89 -5.26 -28.19
CA LEU A 387 23.14 -5.69 -26.99
C LEU A 387 23.00 -4.59 -25.92
N TRP A 388 23.95 -3.64 -25.83
CA TRP A 388 23.87 -2.50 -24.90
C TRP A 388 22.84 -1.45 -25.35
N GLU A 389 22.85 -1.11 -26.64
CA GLU A 389 21.87 -0.23 -27.28
C GLU A 389 20.45 -0.81 -27.16
N THR A 390 20.32 -2.12 -27.35
CA THR A 390 19.06 -2.88 -27.15
C THR A 390 18.60 -2.78 -25.70
N ALA A 391 19.48 -3.03 -24.72
CA ALA A 391 19.17 -2.89 -23.30
C ALA A 391 18.75 -1.46 -22.93
N ALA A 392 19.40 -0.45 -23.51
CA ALA A 392 19.07 0.96 -23.30
C ALA A 392 17.73 1.38 -23.94
N GLU A 393 17.37 0.83 -25.11
CA GLU A 393 16.06 1.05 -25.74
C GLU A 393 14.93 0.41 -24.91
N LEU A 394 15.09 -0.83 -24.46
CA LEU A 394 14.12 -1.50 -23.57
C LEU A 394 13.97 -0.73 -22.25
N SER A 395 15.07 -0.31 -21.64
CA SER A 395 15.05 0.51 -20.42
C SER A 395 14.28 1.82 -20.65
N ARG A 396 14.55 2.54 -21.74
CA ARG A 396 13.83 3.79 -22.09
C ARG A 396 12.34 3.56 -22.38
N ARG A 397 11.93 2.40 -22.90
CA ARG A 397 10.50 2.06 -23.09
C ARG A 397 9.79 1.87 -21.76
N LEU A 398 10.41 1.13 -20.84
CA LEU A 398 9.84 0.87 -19.51
C LEU A 398 9.74 2.14 -18.67
N THR A 399 10.75 3.02 -18.70
CA THR A 399 10.69 4.29 -17.95
C THR A 399 9.69 5.27 -18.54
N ARG A 400 9.50 5.28 -19.87
CA ARG A 400 8.47 6.08 -20.57
C ARG A 400 7.04 5.79 -20.16
N ILE A 401 6.76 4.62 -19.57
CA ILE A 401 5.43 4.32 -19.01
C ILE A 401 5.05 5.28 -17.88
N PHE A 402 6.04 5.76 -17.11
CA PHE A 402 5.83 6.52 -15.87
C PHE A 402 6.07 8.02 -16.03
N VAL A 403 6.97 8.45 -16.91
CA VAL A 403 7.23 9.87 -17.17
C VAL A 403 6.18 10.48 -18.09
N ARG A 404 6.04 11.81 -18.06
CA ARG A 404 5.18 12.54 -18.99
C ARG A 404 5.73 12.53 -20.42
N ASP A 405 4.82 12.40 -21.38
CA ASP A 405 5.08 12.63 -22.80
C ASP A 405 5.03 14.12 -23.18
N ALA A 406 5.20 14.42 -24.47
CA ALA A 406 5.14 15.78 -25.01
C ALA A 406 3.74 16.43 -24.92
N ALA A 407 2.67 15.65 -24.71
CA ALA A 407 1.32 16.13 -24.42
C ALA A 407 1.05 16.28 -22.91
N GLY A 408 2.04 16.00 -22.06
CA GLY A 408 1.95 16.06 -20.61
C GLY A 408 1.24 14.85 -19.96
N ARG A 409 0.88 13.83 -20.74
CA ARG A 409 0.20 12.61 -20.26
C ARG A 409 1.21 11.56 -19.81
N ARG A 410 0.82 10.69 -18.87
CA ARG A 410 1.58 9.50 -18.50
C ARG A 410 0.89 8.24 -19.04
N PRO A 411 1.59 7.34 -19.75
CA PRO A 411 0.99 6.07 -20.17
C PRO A 411 0.38 5.26 -19.03
N VAL A 412 1.05 5.19 -17.86
CA VAL A 412 0.58 4.43 -16.68
C VAL A 412 -0.85 4.77 -16.22
N PHE A 413 -1.33 5.99 -16.46
CA PHE A 413 -2.69 6.41 -16.10
C PHE A 413 -3.73 6.14 -17.20
N GLY A 414 -3.32 5.68 -18.39
CA GLY A 414 -4.19 5.33 -19.50
C GLY A 414 -5.23 6.41 -19.84
N GLY A 415 -6.50 6.01 -19.85
CA GLY A 415 -7.66 6.88 -20.09
C GLY A 415 -8.17 7.66 -18.88
N ALA A 416 -7.60 7.49 -17.67
CA ALA A 416 -8.13 8.09 -16.45
C ALA A 416 -7.81 9.60 -16.37
N GLU A 417 -8.67 10.43 -16.98
CA GLU A 417 -8.42 11.87 -17.15
C GLU A 417 -8.18 12.64 -15.84
N LYS A 418 -8.75 12.20 -14.70
CA LYS A 418 -8.45 12.80 -13.39
C LYS A 418 -6.97 12.61 -13.04
N PHE A 419 -6.42 11.40 -13.15
CA PHE A 419 -4.98 11.16 -12.99
C PHE A 419 -4.12 11.83 -14.09
N GLN A 420 -4.64 12.09 -15.29
CA GLN A 420 -3.84 12.77 -16.32
C GLN A 420 -3.72 14.28 -16.09
N ARG A 421 -4.82 14.95 -15.71
CA ARG A 421 -4.91 16.43 -15.76
C ARG A 421 -4.98 17.12 -14.40
N ASP A 422 -5.64 16.50 -13.42
CA ASP A 422 -5.94 17.14 -12.13
C ASP A 422 -4.65 17.43 -11.35
N PRO A 423 -4.36 18.69 -10.98
CA PRO A 423 -3.11 19.07 -10.30
C PRO A 423 -2.93 18.39 -8.94
N HIS A 424 -3.97 17.85 -8.33
CA HIS A 424 -3.93 17.13 -7.05
C HIS A 424 -3.78 15.61 -7.19
N TRP A 425 -3.75 15.08 -8.43
CA TRP A 425 -3.66 13.64 -8.72
C TRP A 425 -2.53 13.29 -9.70
N ARG A 426 -2.26 14.13 -10.70
CA ARG A 426 -1.34 13.86 -11.82
C ARG A 426 0.15 13.64 -11.50
N ASP A 427 0.52 13.89 -10.25
CA ASP A 427 1.88 13.74 -9.73
C ASP A 427 1.95 12.67 -8.61
N LEU A 428 0.84 11.96 -8.35
CA LEU A 428 0.74 10.80 -7.46
C LEU A 428 0.86 9.53 -8.31
N ILE A 429 2.10 9.06 -8.47
CA ILE A 429 2.41 8.00 -9.44
C ILE A 429 2.07 6.65 -8.81
N LEU A 430 1.13 5.94 -9.43
CA LEU A 430 0.77 4.57 -9.09
C LEU A 430 1.73 3.60 -9.78
N PHE A 431 1.94 2.44 -9.16
CA PHE A 431 2.84 1.41 -9.65
C PHE A 431 2.01 0.13 -9.71
N TYR A 432 1.85 -0.40 -10.92
CA TYR A 432 0.91 -1.47 -11.20
C TYR A 432 1.60 -2.83 -11.28
N GLU A 433 0.81 -3.89 -11.12
CA GLU A 433 1.23 -5.27 -11.27
C GLU A 433 1.84 -5.52 -12.65
N TYR A 434 1.14 -5.09 -13.70
CA TYR A 434 1.56 -5.14 -15.10
C TYR A 434 0.98 -3.97 -15.90
N PHE A 435 1.40 -3.84 -17.16
CA PHE A 435 1.03 -2.71 -18.02
C PHE A 435 0.51 -3.17 -19.38
N HIS A 436 -0.45 -2.44 -19.92
CA HIS A 436 -1.07 -2.75 -21.21
C HIS A 436 -0.03 -2.80 -22.33
N GLY A 437 0.06 -3.91 -23.07
CA GLY A 437 1.09 -4.14 -24.09
C GLY A 437 1.21 -3.02 -25.13
N ASP A 438 0.06 -2.54 -25.63
CA ASP A 438 0.03 -1.54 -26.71
C ASP A 438 0.14 -0.07 -26.27
N ASN A 439 -0.24 0.27 -25.03
CA ASN A 439 -0.43 1.67 -24.61
C ASN A 439 0.16 2.03 -23.24
N GLY A 440 0.69 1.06 -22.49
CA GLY A 440 1.36 1.28 -21.21
C GLY A 440 0.46 1.64 -20.02
N ALA A 441 -0.87 1.59 -20.15
CA ALA A 441 -1.77 1.77 -19.00
C ALA A 441 -1.51 0.73 -17.91
N GLY A 442 -1.49 1.14 -16.65
CA GLY A 442 -1.36 0.22 -15.51
C GLY A 442 -2.62 -0.61 -15.30
N ILE A 443 -2.44 -1.90 -14.98
CA ILE A 443 -3.51 -2.88 -14.78
C ILE A 443 -3.16 -3.79 -13.58
N GLY A 444 -4.17 -4.29 -12.87
CA GLY A 444 -4.01 -5.08 -11.65
C GLY A 444 -3.61 -4.22 -10.44
N ALA A 445 -3.01 -4.84 -9.43
CA ALA A 445 -2.65 -4.21 -8.16
C ALA A 445 -1.94 -2.85 -8.31
N SER A 446 -2.62 -1.74 -7.99
CA SER A 446 -2.16 -0.38 -8.31
C SER A 446 -1.12 0.23 -7.34
N HIS A 447 -0.73 -0.52 -6.30
CA HIS A 447 0.27 -0.12 -5.31
C HIS A 447 1.49 -1.06 -5.30
N GLN A 448 1.61 -1.89 -6.35
CA GLN A 448 2.69 -2.85 -6.56
C GLN A 448 4.01 -2.10 -6.69
N THR A 449 4.71 -2.01 -5.57
CA THR A 449 5.99 -1.30 -5.45
C THR A 449 7.13 -2.25 -5.10
N GLY A 450 6.89 -3.57 -5.21
CA GLY A 450 7.90 -4.60 -5.28
C GLY A 450 8.61 -4.59 -6.64
N TRP A 451 8.29 -5.53 -7.53
CA TRP A 451 8.99 -5.65 -8.82
C TRP A 451 8.86 -4.40 -9.71
N THR A 452 7.74 -3.70 -9.69
CA THR A 452 7.57 -2.49 -10.52
C THR A 452 8.42 -1.32 -9.98
N GLY A 453 8.81 -1.37 -8.70
CA GLY A 453 9.80 -0.47 -8.10
C GLY A 453 11.19 -0.53 -8.78
N LEU A 454 11.52 -1.61 -9.51
CA LEU A 454 12.75 -1.74 -10.30
C LEU A 454 12.90 -0.65 -11.38
N VAL A 455 11.82 0.03 -11.77
CA VAL A 455 11.91 1.20 -12.69
C VAL A 455 12.83 2.29 -12.14
N ALA A 456 12.97 2.42 -10.81
CA ALA A 456 13.94 3.33 -10.21
C ALA A 456 15.39 3.01 -10.61
N LYS A 457 15.72 1.73 -10.77
CA LYS A 457 17.04 1.27 -11.20
C LYS A 457 17.27 1.52 -12.70
N LEU A 458 16.24 1.28 -13.52
CA LEU A 458 16.27 1.59 -14.95
C LEU A 458 16.44 3.09 -15.21
N LEU A 459 15.76 3.95 -14.44
CA LEU A 459 15.95 5.41 -14.46
C LEU A 459 17.38 5.79 -14.07
N GLN A 460 17.94 5.17 -13.02
CA GLN A 460 19.32 5.40 -12.57
C GLN A 460 20.35 5.07 -13.66
N GLN A 461 20.22 3.92 -14.31
CA GLN A 461 21.14 3.45 -15.35
C GLN A 461 21.03 4.28 -16.64
N SER A 462 19.80 4.50 -17.13
CA SER A 462 19.55 5.08 -18.45
C SER A 462 19.76 6.60 -18.47
N GLY A 463 19.22 7.30 -17.48
CA GLY A 463 18.87 8.72 -17.63
C GLY A 463 17.60 8.94 -18.45
N CYS A 464 16.84 9.99 -18.12
CA CYS A 464 15.61 10.44 -18.79
C CYS A 464 15.48 11.96 -18.66
#